data_AF-A0A7C6TR99-F1
#
_entry.id   AF-A0A7C6TR99-F1
#
_cell.length_a   1.000
_cell.length_b   1.000
_cell.length_c   1.000
_cell.angle_alpha   90.00
_cell.angle_beta   90.00
_cell.angle_gamma   90.00
#
_symmetry.space_group_name_H-M   'P 1'
#
loop_
_entity.id
_entity.type
_entity.pdbx_description
1 polymer ?
#
loop_
_entity_poly.entity_id
_entity_poly.type
_entity_poly.pdbx_seq_one_letter_code
_entity_poly.pdbx_strand_id
1 'polypeptide(L)'
;NLVRGLILTSTAAYMNEAGRAVAEEWLELVAEERWKDLIWSSISYTCSGWRLWLYRLLRPLLGLFVRPQPYARTRMTRLIQELLRADARSILPYITCPALVIGGEDDRIVPAEAQREMAATLRNARLVLSPGCGHDSDRGNPIYEREVDRFVDEVMVVDN
;
A
#
# COMPACT_ATOMS: atom_id res chain seq x y z
N ASN A 1 -0.04 24.65 -13.24
CA ASN A 1 -0.25 23.77 -12.07
C ASN A 1 1.12 23.47 -11.47
N LEU A 2 1.32 23.55 -10.15
CA LEU A 2 2.63 23.28 -9.52
C LEU A 2 3.02 21.79 -9.55
N VAL A 3 2.03 20.91 -9.68
CA VAL A 3 2.20 19.45 -9.78
C VAL A 3 1.93 19.03 -11.22
N ARG A 4 2.90 18.35 -11.87
CA ARG A 4 2.81 17.88 -13.26
C ARG A 4 2.15 16.51 -13.39
N GLY A 5 2.34 15.65 -12.41
CA GLY A 5 1.76 14.32 -12.35
C GLY A 5 1.75 13.79 -10.92
N LEU A 6 0.89 12.83 -10.64
CA LEU A 6 0.75 12.18 -9.34
C LEU A 6 0.79 10.65 -9.50
N ILE A 7 1.72 9.99 -8.81
CA ILE A 7 1.75 8.52 -8.75
C ILE A 7 1.24 8.10 -7.37
N LEU A 8 0.25 7.21 -7.37
CA LEU A 8 -0.40 6.66 -6.19
C LEU A 8 -0.15 5.15 -6.16
N THR A 9 0.86 4.74 -5.38
CA THR A 9 1.33 3.35 -5.31
C THR A 9 0.73 2.60 -4.13
N SER A 10 0.13 1.42 -4.37
CA SER A 10 -0.43 0.52 -3.35
C SER A 10 -1.24 1.27 -2.27
N THR A 11 -2.09 2.20 -2.69
CA THR A 11 -2.80 3.14 -1.80
C THR A 11 -4.25 3.28 -2.19
N ALA A 12 -5.07 3.76 -1.24
CA ALA A 12 -6.49 3.99 -1.41
C ALA A 12 -6.91 5.26 -0.68
N ALA A 13 -8.06 5.79 -1.07
CA ALA A 13 -8.62 6.99 -0.47
C ALA A 13 -9.14 6.78 0.97
N TYR A 14 -9.47 5.54 1.33
CA TYR A 14 -9.95 5.13 2.64
C TYR A 14 -9.69 3.63 2.82
N MET A 15 -9.80 3.14 4.06
CA MET A 15 -9.78 1.71 4.36
C MET A 15 -11.16 1.08 4.13
N ASN A 16 -11.29 0.28 3.07
CA ASN A 16 -12.46 -0.56 2.84
C ASN A 16 -12.53 -1.72 3.86
N GLU A 17 -13.58 -2.54 3.80
CA GLU A 17 -13.82 -3.61 4.77
C GLU A 17 -12.62 -4.57 4.91
N ALA A 18 -12.02 -5.00 3.79
CA ALA A 18 -10.88 -5.92 3.81
C ALA A 18 -9.61 -5.28 4.40
N GLY A 19 -9.27 -4.04 4.00
CA GLY A 19 -8.12 -3.33 4.59
C GLY A 19 -8.32 -3.00 6.07
N ARG A 20 -9.57 -2.68 6.46
CA ARG A 20 -9.97 -2.47 7.86
C ARG A 20 -9.76 -3.72 8.71
N ALA A 21 -10.13 -4.90 8.22
CA ALA A 21 -9.92 -6.15 8.94
C ALA A 21 -8.43 -6.40 9.25
N VAL A 22 -7.54 -6.10 8.30
CA VAL A 22 -6.08 -6.19 8.51
C VAL A 22 -5.60 -5.19 9.56
N ALA A 23 -6.07 -3.94 9.49
CA ALA A 23 -5.72 -2.91 10.46
C ALA A 23 -6.25 -3.22 11.87
N GLU A 24 -7.44 -3.80 12.00
CA GLU A 24 -8.02 -4.24 13.27
C GLU A 24 -7.22 -5.41 13.88
N GLU A 25 -6.83 -6.40 13.07
CA GLU A 25 -5.89 -7.46 13.50
C GLU A 25 -4.59 -6.85 14.06
N TRP A 26 -4.01 -5.86 13.35
CA TRP A 26 -2.79 -5.21 13.82
C TRP A 26 -2.99 -4.42 15.11
N LEU A 27 -4.14 -3.79 15.31
CA LEU A 27 -4.47 -3.12 16.57
C LEU A 27 -4.53 -4.10 17.74
N GLU A 28 -5.12 -5.27 17.55
CA GLU A 28 -5.15 -6.34 18.56
C GLU A 28 -3.74 -6.82 18.89
N LEU A 29 -2.93 -7.12 17.87
CA LEU A 29 -1.55 -7.57 18.05
C LEU A 29 -0.69 -6.52 18.77
N VAL A 30 -0.89 -5.23 18.49
CA VAL A 30 -0.22 -4.12 19.18
C VAL A 30 -0.73 -3.98 20.61
N ALA A 31 -2.03 -4.15 20.85
CA ALA A 31 -2.63 -4.04 22.18
C ALA A 31 -2.11 -5.12 23.13
N GLU A 32 -1.91 -6.34 22.61
CA GLU A 32 -1.35 -7.51 23.31
C GLU A 32 0.19 -7.56 23.28
N GLU A 33 0.85 -6.58 22.65
CA GLU A 33 2.31 -6.54 22.48
C GLU A 33 2.91 -7.79 21.80
N ARG A 34 2.14 -8.42 20.91
CA ARG A 34 2.53 -9.60 20.13
C ARG A 34 3.34 -9.22 18.89
N TRP A 35 4.49 -8.58 19.12
CA TRP A 35 5.32 -7.99 18.07
C TRP A 35 5.79 -8.99 16.99
N LYS A 36 6.04 -10.24 17.36
CA LYS A 36 6.46 -11.29 16.40
C LYS A 36 5.33 -11.62 15.42
N ASP A 37 4.11 -11.70 15.94
CA ASP A 37 2.92 -11.99 15.14
C ASP A 37 2.57 -10.77 14.28
N LEU A 38 2.72 -9.55 14.80
CA LEU A 38 2.56 -8.33 14.02
C LEU A 38 3.51 -8.30 12.82
N ILE A 39 4.81 -8.55 13.04
CA ILE A 39 5.80 -8.59 11.96
C ILE A 39 5.46 -9.68 10.94
N TRP A 40 5.08 -10.87 11.41
CA TRP A 40 4.70 -11.96 10.52
C TRP A 40 3.44 -11.60 9.70
N SER A 41 2.42 -11.05 10.34
CA SER A 41 1.18 -10.59 9.72
C SER A 41 1.49 -9.55 8.64
N SER A 42 2.26 -8.50 8.98
CA SER A 42 2.69 -7.48 8.03
C SER A 42 3.42 -8.08 6.83
N ILE A 43 4.37 -9.00 7.04
CA ILE A 43 5.08 -9.67 5.93
C ILE A 43 4.12 -10.49 5.08
N SER A 44 3.19 -11.22 5.70
CA SER A 44 2.27 -12.11 4.99
C SER A 44 1.23 -11.38 4.14
N TYR A 45 0.85 -10.16 4.54
CA TYR A 45 -0.05 -9.31 3.77
C TYR A 45 0.69 -8.41 2.77
N THR A 46 1.95 -8.07 3.07
CA THR A 46 2.75 -7.19 2.22
C THR A 46 3.42 -7.94 1.08
N CYS A 47 4.05 -9.07 1.39
CA CYS A 47 4.89 -9.80 0.45
C CYS A 47 4.08 -10.83 -0.34
N SER A 48 4.41 -10.93 -1.63
CA SER A 48 3.85 -11.92 -2.54
C SER A 48 4.93 -12.82 -3.17
N GLY A 49 4.50 -13.91 -3.80
CA GLY A 49 5.36 -14.80 -4.59
C GLY A 49 6.57 -15.40 -3.84
N TRP A 50 7.73 -15.41 -4.51
CA TRP A 50 8.99 -15.99 -4.01
C TRP A 50 9.42 -15.40 -2.66
N ARG A 51 9.21 -14.09 -2.44
CA ARG A 51 9.61 -13.44 -1.19
C ARG A 51 8.81 -13.95 0.00
N LEU A 52 7.50 -14.12 -0.16
CA LEU A 52 6.66 -14.71 0.88
C LEU A 52 7.09 -16.15 1.18
N TRP A 53 7.42 -16.94 0.16
CA TRP A 53 7.97 -18.27 0.34
C TRP A 53 9.27 -18.26 1.15
N LEU A 54 10.21 -17.37 0.82
CA LEU A 54 11.47 -17.22 1.56
C LEU A 54 11.23 -16.84 3.02
N TYR A 55 10.36 -15.86 3.29
CA TYR A 55 10.04 -15.48 4.66
C TYR A 55 9.33 -16.58 5.45
N ARG A 56 8.56 -17.44 4.78
CA ARG A 56 7.93 -18.60 5.42
C ARG A 56 8.96 -19.62 5.90
N LEU A 57 10.04 -19.82 5.15
CA LEU A 57 11.18 -20.64 5.58
C LEU A 57 11.93 -19.99 6.76
N LEU A 58 12.09 -18.67 6.74
CA LEU A 58 12.82 -17.92 7.77
C LEU A 58 11.97 -17.57 9.01
N ARG A 59 10.67 -17.87 9.01
CA ARG A 59 9.71 -17.51 10.08
C ARG A 59 10.20 -17.75 11.51
N PRO A 60 10.74 -18.93 11.90
CA PRO A 60 11.18 -19.15 13.28
C PRO A 60 12.33 -18.23 13.70
N LEU A 61 13.12 -17.74 12.75
CA LEU A 61 14.28 -16.88 12.99
C LEU A 61 13.92 -15.38 13.00
N LEU A 62 12.88 -14.97 12.26
CA LEU A 62 12.48 -13.56 12.15
C LEU A 62 12.18 -12.93 13.52
N GLY A 63 11.56 -13.70 14.43
CA GLY A 63 11.20 -13.24 15.76
C GLY A 63 12.38 -12.98 16.71
N LEU A 64 13.60 -13.46 16.40
CA LEU A 64 14.79 -13.28 17.24
C LEU A 64 15.33 -11.84 17.20
N PHE A 65 15.04 -11.11 16.13
CA PHE A 65 15.52 -9.75 15.90
C PHE A 65 14.46 -8.67 16.13
N VAL A 66 13.23 -9.07 16.49
CA VAL A 66 12.14 -8.13 16.77
C VAL A 66 12.34 -7.52 18.15
N ARG A 67 12.80 -6.27 18.18
CA ARG A 67 12.87 -5.44 19.38
C ARG A 67 12.00 -4.21 19.17
N PRO A 68 10.84 -4.09 19.84
CA PRO A 68 10.03 -2.89 19.74
C PRO A 68 10.82 -1.70 20.29
N GLN A 69 10.74 -0.56 19.61
CA GLN A 69 11.31 0.69 20.13
C GLN A 69 10.53 1.17 21.36
N PRO A 70 11.11 2.03 22.20
CA PRO A 70 10.36 2.75 23.22
C PRO A 70 9.13 3.42 22.58
N TYR A 71 7.98 3.35 23.25
CA TYR A 71 6.70 3.88 22.77
C TYR A 71 6.14 3.24 21.49
N ALA A 72 6.67 2.10 21.03
CA ALA A 72 6.16 1.41 19.84
C ALA A 72 4.66 1.12 19.91
N ARG A 73 4.14 0.72 21.09
CA ARG A 73 2.71 0.48 21.31
C ARG A 73 1.88 1.73 21.01
N THR A 74 2.11 2.82 21.74
CA THR A 74 1.38 4.09 21.57
C THR A 74 1.51 4.62 20.14
N ARG A 75 2.72 4.58 19.56
CA ARG A 75 2.97 5.03 18.18
C ARG A 75 2.18 4.20 17.18
N MET A 76 2.21 2.88 17.29
CA MET A 76 1.55 1.98 16.33
C MET A 76 0.04 2.03 16.47
N THR A 77 -0.49 2.02 17.70
CA THR A 77 -1.92 2.22 17.94
C THR A 77 -2.41 3.51 17.30
N ARG A 78 -1.70 4.62 17.49
CA ARG A 78 -2.07 5.90 16.89
C ARG A 78 -2.05 5.85 15.36
N LEU A 79 -0.97 5.33 14.76
CA LEU A 79 -0.85 5.27 13.30
C LEU A 79 -1.95 4.42 12.66
N ILE A 80 -2.27 3.26 13.25
CA ILE A 80 -3.30 2.37 12.71
C ILE A 80 -4.70 2.98 12.92
N GLN A 81 -4.97 3.61 14.07
CA GLN A 81 -6.22 4.33 14.29
C GLN A 81 -6.43 5.48 13.30
N GLU A 82 -5.38 6.24 12.98
CA GLU A 82 -5.48 7.30 11.97
C GLU A 82 -5.68 6.72 10.57
N LEU A 83 -5.04 5.59 10.24
CA LEU A 83 -5.29 4.87 8.97
C LEU A 83 -6.75 4.45 8.83
N LEU A 84 -7.38 3.96 9.91
CA LEU A 84 -8.79 3.56 9.95
C LEU A 84 -9.78 4.73 9.85
N ARG A 85 -9.34 5.94 10.19
CA ARG A 85 -10.15 7.18 10.17
C ARG A 85 -9.94 7.99 8.90
N ALA A 86 -8.80 7.83 8.23
CA ALA A 86 -8.46 8.58 7.04
C ALA A 86 -9.48 8.33 5.93
N ASP A 87 -10.03 9.42 5.41
CA ASP A 87 -10.94 9.43 4.26
C ASP A 87 -10.64 10.63 3.38
N ALA A 88 -10.05 10.35 2.22
CA ALA A 88 -9.64 11.32 1.21
C ALA A 88 -10.61 11.35 0.01
N ARG A 89 -11.74 10.63 0.05
CA ARG A 89 -12.66 10.56 -1.11
C ARG A 89 -13.17 11.93 -1.54
N SER A 90 -13.40 12.83 -0.58
CA SER A 90 -13.85 14.21 -0.84
C SER A 90 -12.81 15.08 -1.55
N ILE A 91 -11.52 14.78 -1.42
CA ILE A 91 -10.45 15.58 -2.03
C ILE A 91 -10.05 15.10 -3.42
N LEU A 92 -10.27 13.82 -3.76
CA LEU A 92 -9.88 13.26 -5.05
C LEU A 92 -10.43 14.03 -6.27
N PRO A 93 -11.69 14.51 -6.31
CA PRO A 93 -12.21 15.24 -7.46
C PRO A 93 -11.53 16.59 -7.74
N TYR A 94 -10.77 17.12 -6.77
CA TYR A 94 -9.99 18.35 -6.90
C TYR A 94 -8.59 18.12 -7.47
N ILE A 95 -8.13 16.86 -7.55
CA ILE A 95 -6.88 16.50 -8.21
C ILE A 95 -7.09 16.55 -9.72
N THR A 96 -6.45 17.54 -10.36
CA THR A 96 -6.63 17.85 -11.78
C THR A 96 -5.40 17.51 -12.64
N CYS A 97 -4.23 17.28 -12.04
CA CYS A 97 -3.07 16.79 -12.77
C CYS A 97 -3.31 15.34 -13.25
N PRO A 98 -2.60 14.90 -14.31
CA PRO A 98 -2.51 13.49 -14.65
C PRO A 98 -2.14 12.66 -13.42
N ALA A 99 -2.79 11.50 -13.26
CA ALA A 99 -2.52 10.58 -12.16
C ALA A 99 -2.32 9.15 -12.67
N LEU A 100 -1.40 8.43 -12.02
CA LEU A 100 -1.23 7.00 -12.17
C LEU A 100 -1.56 6.35 -10.82
N VAL A 101 -2.62 5.55 -10.79
CA VAL A 101 -2.88 4.61 -9.69
C VAL A 101 -2.24 3.29 -10.07
N ILE A 102 -1.31 2.81 -9.25
CA ILE A 102 -0.57 1.58 -9.55
C ILE A 102 -0.40 0.71 -8.31
N GLY A 103 -0.53 -0.59 -8.45
CA GLY A 103 -0.36 -1.50 -7.32
C GLY A 103 -0.44 -2.98 -7.70
N GLY A 104 -0.52 -3.84 -6.69
CA GLY A 104 -0.68 -5.28 -6.86
C GLY A 104 -2.15 -5.68 -6.98
N GLU A 105 -2.45 -6.65 -7.85
CA GLU A 105 -3.79 -7.23 -7.96
C GLU A 105 -4.16 -8.09 -6.73
N ASP A 106 -3.17 -8.73 -6.11
CA ASP A 106 -3.31 -9.60 -4.94
C ASP A 106 -3.00 -8.85 -3.62
N ASP A 107 -3.02 -7.51 -3.63
CA ASP A 107 -2.80 -6.71 -2.43
C ASP A 107 -3.92 -6.98 -1.40
N ARG A 108 -3.54 -7.43 -0.21
CA ARG A 108 -4.46 -7.76 0.88
C ARG A 108 -4.66 -6.62 1.87
N ILE A 109 -3.79 -5.61 1.84
CA ILE A 109 -3.85 -4.42 2.70
C ILE A 109 -4.69 -3.34 2.00
N VAL A 110 -4.42 -3.13 0.71
CA VAL A 110 -5.14 -2.21 -0.16
C VAL A 110 -5.68 -2.97 -1.37
N PRO A 111 -6.83 -3.66 -1.24
CA PRO A 111 -7.36 -4.50 -2.30
C PRO A 111 -7.51 -3.77 -3.63
N ALA A 112 -7.36 -4.51 -4.72
CA ALA A 112 -7.53 -4.03 -6.09
C ALA A 112 -8.81 -3.20 -6.29
N GLU A 113 -9.90 -3.56 -5.61
CA GLU A 113 -11.16 -2.82 -5.68
C GLU A 113 -11.07 -1.40 -5.10
N ALA A 114 -10.35 -1.20 -3.99
CA ALA A 114 -10.14 0.12 -3.42
C ALA A 114 -9.29 1.01 -4.35
N GLN A 115 -8.32 0.40 -5.03
CA GLN A 115 -7.50 1.10 -6.03
C GLN A 115 -8.32 1.47 -7.28
N ARG A 116 -9.21 0.58 -7.74
CA ARG A 116 -10.17 0.85 -8.83
C ARG A 116 -11.12 1.99 -8.47
N GLU A 117 -11.70 1.97 -7.28
CA GLU A 117 -12.60 3.02 -6.79
C GLU A 117 -11.88 4.39 -6.77
N MET A 118 -10.64 4.41 -6.25
CA MET A 118 -9.83 5.63 -6.21
C MET A 118 -9.52 6.14 -7.62
N ALA A 119 -9.11 5.26 -8.54
CA ALA A 119 -8.83 5.62 -9.93
C ALA A 119 -10.08 6.15 -10.65
N ALA A 120 -11.25 5.55 -10.42
CA ALA A 120 -12.51 5.98 -11.01
C ALA A 120 -12.99 7.36 -10.51
N THR A 121 -12.56 7.77 -9.31
CA THR A 121 -12.91 9.08 -8.73
C THR A 121 -12.02 10.21 -9.25
N LEU A 122 -10.79 9.89 -9.66
CA LEU A 122 -9.83 10.84 -10.21
C LEU A 122 -10.19 11.21 -11.66
N ARG A 123 -10.13 12.50 -12.00
CA ARG A 123 -10.56 13.00 -13.32
C ARG A 123 -9.67 12.52 -14.47
N ASN A 124 -8.35 12.48 -14.22
CA ASN A 124 -7.32 12.22 -15.23
C ASN A 124 -6.42 11.07 -14.78
N ALA A 125 -7.01 9.93 -14.41
CA ALA A 125 -6.26 8.80 -13.89
C ALA A 125 -6.17 7.63 -14.86
N ARG A 126 -5.01 6.97 -14.83
CA ARG A 126 -4.78 5.63 -15.36
C ARG A 126 -4.61 4.66 -14.20
N LEU A 127 -5.18 3.46 -14.32
CA LEU A 127 -4.99 2.38 -13.36
C LEU A 127 -4.11 1.28 -13.95
N VAL A 128 -3.13 0.81 -13.18
CA VAL A 128 -2.31 -0.36 -13.50
C VAL A 128 -2.27 -1.29 -12.28
N LEU A 129 -2.77 -2.51 -12.43
CA LEU A 129 -2.67 -3.55 -11.39
C LEU A 129 -1.76 -4.68 -11.90
N SER A 130 -0.75 -5.02 -11.10
CA SER A 130 0.22 -6.06 -11.44
C SER A 130 -0.30 -7.44 -10.99
N PRO A 131 -0.56 -8.37 -11.93
CA PRO A 131 -1.06 -9.70 -11.59
C PRO A 131 -0.06 -10.48 -10.73
N GLY A 132 -0.52 -11.23 -9.74
CA GLY A 132 0.33 -12.04 -8.87
C GLY A 132 1.16 -11.26 -7.84
N CYS A 133 0.99 -9.93 -7.77
CA CYS A 133 1.72 -9.05 -6.87
C CYS A 133 0.83 -8.55 -5.74
N GLY A 134 1.39 -8.50 -4.52
CA GLY A 134 0.75 -7.96 -3.32
C GLY A 134 1.05 -6.47 -3.10
N HIS A 135 0.99 -6.03 -1.85
CA HIS A 135 1.22 -4.63 -1.48
C HIS A 135 2.61 -4.12 -1.89
N ASP A 136 3.61 -5.02 -1.90
CA ASP A 136 4.98 -4.75 -2.30
C ASP A 136 5.25 -4.77 -3.81
N SER A 137 4.21 -4.48 -4.60
CA SER A 137 4.25 -4.47 -6.07
C SER A 137 5.26 -3.49 -6.69
N ASP A 138 5.81 -2.56 -5.92
CA ASP A 138 6.85 -1.61 -6.33
C ASP A 138 8.28 -2.20 -6.31
N ARG A 139 8.46 -3.37 -5.70
CA ARG A 139 9.79 -3.96 -5.45
C ARG A 139 10.17 -5.02 -6.48
N GLY A 140 10.96 -4.62 -7.48
CA GLY A 140 11.52 -5.54 -8.47
C GLY A 140 10.48 -6.11 -9.43
N ASN A 141 9.45 -5.31 -9.73
CA ASN A 141 8.35 -5.64 -10.62
C ASN A 141 8.51 -4.88 -11.95
N PRO A 142 8.82 -5.57 -13.07
CA PRO A 142 9.02 -4.92 -14.36
C PRO A 142 7.80 -4.20 -14.92
N ILE A 143 6.58 -4.57 -14.50
CA ILE A 143 5.36 -3.85 -14.88
C ILE A 143 5.32 -2.49 -14.18
N TYR A 144 5.61 -2.48 -12.88
CA TYR A 144 5.66 -1.24 -12.10
C TYR A 144 6.69 -0.26 -12.66
N GLU A 145 7.93 -0.72 -12.85
CA GLU A 145 9.04 0.10 -13.35
C GLU A 145 8.70 0.72 -14.71
N ARG A 146 8.26 -0.11 -15.66
CA ARG A 146 7.88 0.34 -17.01
C ARG A 146 6.77 1.39 -17.00
N GLU A 147 5.71 1.16 -16.21
CA GLU A 147 4.54 2.03 -16.22
C GLU A 147 4.78 3.35 -15.49
N VAL A 148 5.64 3.35 -14.47
CA VAL A 148 6.16 4.56 -13.82
C VAL A 148 7.01 5.37 -14.80
N ASP A 149 8.00 4.74 -15.45
CA ASP A 149 8.88 5.42 -16.42
C ASP A 149 8.06 6.03 -17.57
N ARG A 150 7.15 5.24 -18.14
CA ARG A 150 6.21 5.71 -19.17
C ARG A 150 5.40 6.93 -18.71
N PHE A 151 4.85 6.88 -17.50
CA PHE A 151 4.05 7.99 -16.98
C PHE A 151 4.89 9.24 -16.75
N VAL A 152 6.12 9.08 -16.25
CA VAL A 152 7.06 10.19 -16.08
C VAL A 152 7.38 10.83 -17.44
N ASP A 153 7.68 10.03 -18.47
CA ASP A 153 7.92 10.55 -19.82
C ASP A 153 6.70 11.30 -20.35
N GLU A 154 5.50 10.73 -20.22
CA GLU A 154 4.24 11.33 -20.66
C GLU A 154 3.99 12.70 -20.02
N VAL A 155 4.25 12.88 -18.71
CA VAL A 155 4.00 14.18 -18.04
C VAL A 155 5.14 15.19 -18.17
N MET A 156 6.33 14.75 -18.61
CA MET A 156 7.49 15.61 -18.80
C MET A 156 7.64 16.09 -20.26
N VAL A 157 7.11 15.36 -21.24
CA VAL A 157 7.19 15.69 -22.68
C VAL A 157 6.19 16.77 -23.12
N VAL A 158 5.17 17.10 -22.32
CA VAL A 158 4.09 18.06 -22.67
C VAL A 158 4.58 19.53 -22.82
N ASP A 159 5.89 19.79 -22.66
CA ASP A 159 6.50 21.13 -22.69
C ASP A 159 7.30 21.48 -23.97
N ASN A 160 7.18 20.72 -25.06
CA ASN A 160 7.78 21.08 -26.37
C ASN A 160 6.74 21.51 -27.41
#